data_AF-A0A5J4SW46-F1
#
_entry.id   AF-A0A5J4SW46-F1
#
_cell.length_a   1.000
_cell.length_b   1.000
_cell.length_c   1.000
_cell.angle_alpha   90.00
_cell.angle_beta   90.00
_cell.angle_gamma   90.00
#
_symmetry.space_group_name_H-M   'P 1'
#
loop_
_entity.id
_entity.type
_entity.pdbx_description
1 polymer ?
#
loop_
_entity_poly.entity_id
_entity_poly.type
_entity_poly.pdbx_seq_one_letter_code
_entity_poly.pdbx_strand_id
1 'polypeptide(L)'
;MHYGLNIINMKRNLFFIIAFITLFNNVFAQDLSTKAVVNTLKDRINLSGYAQTGYTYDDQVDSNTFDIKRIIFMAQGKITDEWLFYFMYTLGPGSSLTEIYTEYKFLPSLSARLGQFKTPYTIENLMSPTAVELINCYSLATNYLAGVDNSDKLYGGTGGRDLGLMIHGNLLNKLLYYQLALMNGQGINIKDQNNYKDLVGNLRINPLQWLSIGGSFIKGKGHALAASGVVTGIAPGDDYTRNRWSAGAIVETKPFSVRSEYLSGEDGKVNSDGFYAIASFHALPKKIDIIASYDYFNRNKSLSDKQTNYTAGVQYWFYPQCRLQVQHTFRNIEKEENSNLFQVQVQVRF
;
A
#
# COMPACT_ATOMS: atom_id res chain seq x y z
N MET A 1 24.86 -11.84 -39.50
CA MET A 1 25.81 -11.90 -38.36
C MET A 1 25.90 -10.52 -37.73
N HIS A 2 25.40 -10.37 -36.50
CA HIS A 2 25.65 -9.31 -35.51
C HIS A 2 24.37 -8.89 -34.77
N TYR A 3 24.02 -9.62 -33.72
CA TYR A 3 23.26 -9.10 -32.57
C TYR A 3 23.59 -9.99 -31.37
N GLY A 4 24.55 -9.59 -30.54
CA GLY A 4 25.01 -10.42 -29.43
C GLY A 4 25.91 -9.72 -28.43
N LEU A 5 25.70 -8.43 -28.14
CA LEU A 5 26.60 -7.70 -27.23
C LEU A 5 25.97 -6.75 -26.19
N ASN A 6 24.64 -6.66 -26.08
CA ASN A 6 24.01 -5.69 -25.15
C ASN A 6 23.35 -6.25 -23.89
N ILE A 7 23.35 -7.57 -23.65
CA ILE A 7 22.76 -8.16 -22.42
C ILE A 7 23.81 -8.41 -21.33
N ILE A 8 25.10 -8.47 -21.70
CA ILE A 8 26.19 -8.80 -20.76
C ILE A 8 26.57 -7.58 -19.89
N ASN A 9 26.43 -6.35 -20.40
CA ASN A 9 26.82 -5.14 -19.67
C ASN A 9 25.87 -4.75 -18.51
N MET A 10 24.60 -5.13 -18.55
CA MET A 10 23.65 -4.81 -17.47
C MET A 10 23.81 -5.72 -16.25
N LYS A 11 24.15 -7.01 -16.47
CA LYS A 11 24.47 -7.94 -15.38
C LYS A 11 25.73 -7.51 -14.62
N ARG A 12 26.74 -7.01 -15.34
CA ARG A 12 28.01 -6.59 -14.73
C ARG A 12 27.85 -5.40 -13.78
N ASN A 13 26.98 -4.44 -14.10
CA ASN A 13 26.75 -3.26 -13.27
C ASN A 13 25.97 -3.58 -11.98
N LEU A 14 25.04 -4.54 -12.00
CA LEU A 14 24.33 -4.98 -10.79
C LEU A 14 25.25 -5.73 -9.83
N PHE A 15 26.17 -6.54 -10.35
CA PHE A 15 27.21 -7.21 -9.56
C PHE A 15 28.20 -6.22 -8.94
N PHE A 16 28.55 -5.11 -9.62
CA PHE A 16 29.42 -4.09 -9.05
C PHE A 16 28.74 -3.32 -7.90
N ILE A 17 27.43 -3.06 -7.96
CA ILE A 17 26.70 -2.41 -6.86
C ILE A 17 26.58 -3.34 -5.64
N ILE A 18 26.34 -4.64 -5.86
CA ILE A 18 26.29 -5.64 -4.78
C ILE A 18 27.70 -5.85 -4.17
N ALA A 19 28.75 -5.87 -5.00
CA ALA A 19 30.14 -6.01 -4.53
C ALA A 19 30.62 -4.78 -3.73
N PHE A 20 30.20 -3.56 -4.10
CA PHE A 20 30.50 -2.35 -3.35
C PHE A 20 29.83 -2.33 -1.96
N ILE A 21 28.65 -2.94 -1.83
CA ILE A 21 27.93 -3.08 -0.55
C ILE A 21 28.60 -4.13 0.37
N THR A 22 29.25 -5.15 -0.21
CA THR A 22 29.95 -6.18 0.58
C THR A 22 31.33 -5.76 1.08
N LEU A 23 32.00 -4.79 0.44
CA LEU A 23 33.37 -4.39 0.78
C LEU A 23 33.48 -3.45 2.00
N PHE A 24 32.36 -2.95 2.54
CA PHE A 24 32.34 -2.10 3.74
C PHE A 24 31.87 -2.79 5.03
N ASN A 25 31.54 -4.10 4.99
CA ASN A 25 31.08 -4.83 6.16
C ASN A 25 32.07 -5.91 6.59
N ASN A 26 33.21 -5.50 7.14
CA ASN A 26 33.95 -6.35 8.08
C ASN A 26 33.34 -6.13 9.47
N VAL A 27 32.29 -6.88 9.81
CA VAL A 27 31.76 -6.91 11.19
C VAL A 27 31.61 -8.34 11.68
N PHE A 28 32.60 -8.71 12.49
CA PHE A 28 32.62 -9.64 13.62
C PHE A 28 31.43 -10.58 13.80
N ALA A 29 31.66 -11.88 13.54
CA ALA A 29 30.99 -12.94 14.28
C ALA A 29 31.69 -13.09 15.64
N GLN A 30 31.07 -12.60 16.72
CA GLN A 30 31.49 -12.90 18.10
C GLN A 30 30.49 -13.88 18.72
N ASP A 31 31.00 -14.99 19.24
CA ASP A 31 30.29 -15.93 20.11
C ASP A 31 29.83 -15.22 21.39
N LEU A 32 28.57 -14.76 21.42
CA LEU A 32 27.91 -14.35 22.66
C LEU A 32 27.16 -15.55 23.27
N SER A 33 27.27 -15.71 24.58
CA SER A 33 26.52 -16.74 25.32
C SER A 33 25.01 -16.62 25.06
N THR A 34 24.32 -17.76 24.93
CA THR A 34 22.89 -17.84 24.55
C THR A 34 21.98 -16.98 25.43
N LYS A 35 22.29 -16.84 26.74
CA LYS A 35 21.53 -15.98 27.67
C LYS A 35 21.74 -14.49 27.39
N ALA A 36 22.95 -14.07 27.04
CA ALA A 36 23.24 -12.69 26.67
C ALA A 36 22.53 -12.35 25.34
N VAL A 37 22.63 -13.23 24.34
CA VAL A 37 21.95 -13.09 23.03
C VAL A 37 20.43 -12.97 23.21
N VAL A 38 19.80 -13.84 24.01
CA VAL A 38 18.35 -13.83 24.27
C VAL A 38 17.89 -12.55 24.96
N ASN A 39 18.64 -12.04 25.96
CA ASN A 39 18.30 -10.78 26.61
C ASN A 39 18.42 -9.59 25.66
N THR A 40 19.47 -9.52 24.84
CA THR A 40 19.59 -8.47 23.80
C THR A 40 18.53 -8.56 22.72
N LEU A 41 18.09 -9.77 22.33
CA LEU A 41 17.04 -9.96 21.33
C LEU A 41 15.67 -9.51 21.87
N LYS A 42 15.38 -9.78 23.15
CA LYS A 42 14.12 -9.36 23.78
C LYS A 42 13.94 -7.85 23.74
N ASP A 43 14.99 -7.09 24.02
CA ASP A 43 14.94 -5.61 24.01
C ASP A 43 14.95 -5.01 22.59
N ARG A 44 15.30 -5.82 21.58
CA ARG A 44 15.42 -5.40 20.18
C ARG A 44 14.26 -5.84 19.30
N ILE A 45 13.33 -6.65 19.83
CA ILE A 45 12.16 -7.14 19.11
C ILE A 45 10.91 -6.40 19.62
N ASN A 46 10.26 -5.69 18.72
CA ASN A 46 8.92 -5.14 18.95
C ASN A 46 7.89 -6.04 18.27
N LEU A 47 6.90 -6.50 19.04
CA LEU A 47 5.76 -7.25 18.54
C LEU A 47 4.52 -6.35 18.61
N SER A 48 3.71 -6.36 17.56
CA SER A 48 2.44 -5.65 17.54
C SER A 48 1.43 -6.41 16.69
N GLY A 49 0.15 -6.07 16.85
CA GLY A 49 -0.90 -6.70 16.08
C GLY A 49 -2.18 -5.89 16.08
N TYR A 50 -3.12 -6.30 15.24
CA TYR A 50 -4.48 -5.79 15.31
C TYR A 50 -5.49 -6.79 14.76
N ALA A 51 -6.72 -6.64 15.23
CA ALA A 51 -7.88 -7.35 14.71
C ALA A 51 -9.01 -6.35 14.40
N GLN A 52 -9.71 -6.61 13.31
CA GLN A 52 -10.88 -5.87 12.86
C GLN A 52 -12.00 -6.87 12.57
N THR A 53 -13.09 -6.79 13.33
CA THR A 53 -14.28 -7.64 13.17
C THR A 53 -15.51 -6.77 13.26
N GLY A 54 -16.61 -7.22 12.66
CA GLY A 54 -17.77 -6.38 12.53
C GLY A 54 -18.96 -7.07 11.93
N TYR A 55 -19.82 -6.24 11.39
CA TYR A 55 -21.06 -6.61 10.74
C TYR A 55 -21.16 -5.84 9.43
N THR A 56 -21.55 -6.53 8.36
CA THR A 56 -21.77 -5.95 7.04
C THR A 56 -23.15 -6.35 6.52
N TYR A 57 -23.91 -5.34 6.10
CA TYR A 57 -25.08 -5.50 5.27
C TYR A 57 -24.78 -4.89 3.90
N ASP A 58 -24.98 -5.66 2.83
CA ASP A 58 -24.72 -5.27 1.45
C ASP A 58 -25.89 -5.72 0.57
N ASP A 59 -26.69 -4.76 0.09
CA ASP A 59 -27.86 -5.04 -0.76
C ASP A 59 -27.49 -5.34 -2.22
N GLN A 60 -26.27 -5.03 -2.67
CA GLN A 60 -25.79 -5.33 -4.03
C GLN A 60 -25.65 -6.84 -4.26
N VAL A 61 -25.28 -7.56 -3.19
CA VAL A 61 -25.07 -9.02 -3.20
C VAL A 61 -26.05 -9.76 -2.27
N ASP A 62 -27.10 -9.07 -1.81
CA ASP A 62 -28.11 -9.59 -0.87
C ASP A 62 -27.49 -10.33 0.32
N SER A 63 -26.57 -9.68 1.03
CA SER A 63 -25.82 -10.28 2.13
C SER A 63 -25.95 -9.50 3.44
N ASN A 64 -25.97 -10.25 4.54
CA ASN A 64 -26.09 -9.74 5.89
C ASN A 64 -25.34 -10.68 6.83
N THR A 65 -24.18 -10.26 7.34
CA THR A 65 -23.31 -11.18 8.08
C THR A 65 -22.41 -10.49 9.11
N PHE A 66 -22.02 -11.24 10.13
CA PHE A 66 -20.86 -10.91 10.95
C PHE A 66 -19.59 -11.38 10.26
N ASP A 67 -18.55 -10.55 10.29
CA ASP A 67 -17.32 -10.83 9.58
C ASP A 67 -16.06 -10.50 10.38
N ILE A 68 -14.98 -11.15 9.97
CA ILE A 68 -13.62 -10.82 10.38
C ILE A 68 -12.99 -10.17 9.14
N LYS A 69 -12.75 -8.86 9.21
CA LYS A 69 -12.12 -8.13 8.11
C LYS A 69 -10.64 -8.46 8.03
N ARG A 70 -9.92 -8.36 9.15
CA ARG A 70 -8.45 -8.49 9.20
C ARG A 70 -7.97 -8.97 10.57
N ILE A 71 -6.98 -9.84 10.58
CA ILE A 71 -6.17 -10.16 11.74
C ILE A 71 -4.71 -10.12 11.29
N ILE A 72 -3.90 -9.22 11.84
CA ILE A 72 -2.50 -9.04 11.45
C ILE A 72 -1.59 -9.12 12.66
N PHE A 73 -0.49 -9.84 12.49
CA PHE A 73 0.63 -9.85 13.42
C PHE A 73 1.88 -9.26 12.76
N MET A 74 2.64 -8.48 13.52
CA MET A 74 3.84 -7.79 13.06
C MET A 74 4.98 -8.00 14.06
N ALA A 75 6.17 -8.25 13.54
CA ALA A 75 7.39 -8.33 14.32
C ALA A 75 8.46 -7.45 13.66
N GLN A 76 9.10 -6.61 14.46
CA GLN A 76 10.20 -5.75 14.05
C GLN A 76 11.42 -6.06 14.92
N GLY A 77 12.51 -6.48 14.29
CA GLY A 77 13.80 -6.72 14.92
C GLY A 77 14.80 -5.62 14.57
N LYS A 78 15.33 -4.93 15.58
CA LYS A 78 16.45 -3.99 15.44
C LYS A 78 17.77 -4.74 15.60
N ILE A 79 18.41 -5.11 14.50
CA ILE A 79 19.63 -5.93 14.50
C ILE A 79 20.83 -5.09 14.97
N THR A 80 20.98 -3.88 14.41
CA THR A 80 21.91 -2.82 14.87
C THR A 80 21.18 -1.47 14.93
N ASP A 81 21.89 -0.36 15.19
CA ASP A 81 21.29 0.98 15.10
C ASP A 81 20.90 1.38 13.68
N GLU A 82 21.52 0.76 12.68
CA GLU A 82 21.35 1.01 11.25
C GLU A 82 20.54 -0.09 10.55
N TRP A 83 20.50 -1.30 11.12
CA TRP A 83 19.93 -2.48 10.48
C TRP A 83 18.64 -2.94 11.15
N LEU A 84 17.58 -3.05 10.35
CA LEU A 84 16.25 -3.52 10.72
C LEU A 84 15.83 -4.76 9.90
N PHE A 85 15.13 -5.67 10.55
CA PHE A 85 14.31 -6.69 9.89
C PHE A 85 12.85 -6.53 10.30
N TYR A 86 11.93 -6.68 9.36
CA TYR A 86 10.49 -6.55 9.57
C TYR A 86 9.73 -7.71 8.95
N PHE A 87 8.70 -8.15 9.66
CA PHE A 87 7.83 -9.25 9.29
C PHE A 87 6.37 -8.89 9.61
N MET A 88 5.47 -9.14 8.68
CA MET A 88 4.02 -9.00 8.86
C MET A 88 3.30 -10.20 8.24
N TYR A 89 2.40 -10.80 9.03
CA TYR A 89 1.59 -11.94 8.61
C TYR A 89 0.11 -11.65 8.81
N THR A 90 -0.70 -11.93 7.78
CA THR A 90 -2.15 -11.88 7.87
C THR A 90 -2.67 -13.26 8.25
N LEU A 91 -3.49 -13.33 9.30
CA LEU A 91 -4.13 -14.54 9.82
C LEU A 91 -5.58 -14.65 9.33
N GLY A 92 -6.12 -15.87 9.30
CA GLY A 92 -7.48 -16.18 8.88
C GLY A 92 -7.57 -16.84 7.50
N PRO A 93 -8.78 -16.97 6.93
CA PRO A 93 -8.96 -17.46 5.56
C PRO A 93 -8.18 -16.57 4.57
N GLY A 94 -7.29 -17.17 3.78
CA GLY A 94 -6.37 -16.42 2.91
C GLY A 94 -5.11 -15.90 3.62
N SER A 95 -4.69 -16.57 4.71
CA SER A 95 -3.46 -16.24 5.44
C SER A 95 -2.27 -16.10 4.49
N SER A 96 -1.48 -15.05 4.68
CA SER A 96 -0.39 -14.74 3.76
C SER A 96 0.74 -13.98 4.45
N LEU A 97 1.96 -14.25 3.98
CA LEU A 97 3.11 -13.41 4.28
C LEU A 97 2.90 -12.06 3.60
N THR A 98 2.59 -11.03 4.38
CA THR A 98 2.14 -9.74 3.87
C THR A 98 3.34 -8.84 3.61
N GLU A 99 4.25 -8.72 4.57
CA GLU A 99 5.51 -8.00 4.39
C GLU A 99 6.65 -8.79 5.01
N ILE A 100 7.78 -8.78 4.32
CA ILE A 100 9.04 -9.32 4.82
C ILE A 100 10.16 -8.52 4.18
N TYR A 101 10.89 -7.74 4.96
CA TYR A 101 11.97 -6.95 4.42
C TYR A 101 13.05 -6.69 5.44
N THR A 102 14.22 -6.36 4.92
CA THR A 102 15.29 -5.77 5.69
C THR A 102 15.54 -4.35 5.22
N GLU A 103 15.94 -3.49 6.14
CA GLU A 103 16.28 -2.10 5.86
C GLU A 103 17.63 -1.78 6.49
N TYR A 104 18.48 -1.11 5.70
CA TYR A 104 19.76 -0.59 6.14
C TYR A 104 19.80 0.92 5.96
N LYS A 105 20.16 1.63 7.03
CA LYS A 105 20.28 3.08 7.06
C LYS A 105 21.73 3.50 6.83
N PHE A 106 22.03 4.02 5.65
CA PHE A 106 23.37 4.53 5.33
C PHE A 106 23.62 5.89 5.97
N LEU A 107 22.62 6.76 5.94
CA LEU A 107 22.64 8.11 6.50
C LEU A 107 21.28 8.43 7.13
N PRO A 108 21.16 9.46 7.99
CA PRO A 108 19.86 9.93 8.49
C PRO A 108 18.79 10.16 7.40
N SER A 109 19.22 10.52 6.19
CA SER A 109 18.38 10.86 5.05
C SER A 109 18.44 9.86 3.89
N LEU A 110 19.09 8.70 4.07
CA LEU A 110 19.28 7.70 3.02
C LEU A 110 19.27 6.28 3.60
N SER A 111 18.26 5.51 3.23
CA SER A 111 18.10 4.10 3.59
C SER A 111 17.80 3.26 2.34
N ALA A 112 18.19 1.99 2.37
CA ALA A 112 17.74 0.98 1.41
C ALA A 112 16.88 -0.07 2.10
N ARG A 113 15.79 -0.49 1.44
CA ARG A 113 14.91 -1.57 1.86
C ARG A 113 14.87 -2.65 0.78
N LEU A 114 15.11 -3.89 1.17
CA LEU A 114 15.06 -5.06 0.29
C LEU A 114 14.06 -6.08 0.84
N GLY A 115 13.13 -6.51 0.00
CA GLY A 115 12.13 -7.53 0.35
C GLY A 115 10.75 -7.20 -0.20
N GLN A 116 9.72 -7.72 0.45
CA GLN A 116 8.32 -7.52 0.11
C GLN A 116 7.72 -6.47 1.04
N PHE A 117 7.24 -5.38 0.47
CA PHE A 117 6.71 -4.23 1.21
C PHE A 117 5.68 -3.47 0.38
N LYS A 118 5.02 -2.48 1.01
CA LYS A 118 4.06 -1.62 0.32
C LYS A 118 4.70 -0.87 -0.84
N THR A 119 4.11 -1.03 -2.02
CA THR A 119 4.50 -0.29 -3.21
C THR A 119 4.37 1.20 -2.92
N PRO A 120 5.41 2.03 -3.13
CA PRO A 120 5.39 3.46 -2.84
C PRO A 120 4.57 4.24 -3.89
N TYR A 121 3.31 3.86 -4.03
CA TYR A 121 2.35 4.40 -4.98
C TYR A 121 1.05 4.72 -4.24
N THR A 122 0.51 5.90 -4.50
CA THR A 122 -0.62 6.54 -3.81
C THR A 122 -0.36 6.91 -2.34
N ILE A 123 -1.12 7.89 -1.83
CA ILE A 123 -1.05 8.27 -0.41
C ILE A 123 -1.67 7.16 0.44
N GLU A 124 -2.85 6.68 0.04
CA GLU A 124 -3.64 5.75 0.82
C GLU A 124 -2.98 4.38 0.96
N ASN A 125 -2.37 3.86 -0.12
CA ASN A 125 -1.74 2.55 -0.07
C ASN A 125 -0.65 2.49 1.01
N LEU A 126 0.07 3.58 1.27
CA LEU A 126 1.12 3.64 2.29
C LEU A 126 0.57 3.67 3.73
N MET A 127 -0.70 4.01 3.93
CA MET A 127 -1.31 4.13 5.26
C MET A 127 -1.71 2.78 5.84
N SER A 128 -1.67 2.62 7.16
CA SER A 128 -2.19 1.41 7.81
C SER A 128 -3.72 1.34 7.69
N PRO A 129 -4.32 0.15 7.45
CA PRO A 129 -5.77 -0.07 7.60
C PRO A 129 -6.33 0.35 8.97
N THR A 130 -5.48 0.42 9.99
CA THR A 130 -5.87 0.87 11.34
C THR A 130 -5.91 2.40 11.48
N ALA A 131 -5.33 3.13 10.53
CA ALA A 131 -5.17 4.59 10.56
C ALA A 131 -6.13 5.30 9.61
N VAL A 132 -6.51 4.65 8.50
CA VAL A 132 -7.52 5.19 7.58
C VAL A 132 -8.91 5.21 8.21
N GLU A 133 -9.76 6.06 7.69
CA GLU A 133 -11.08 6.41 8.23
C GLU A 133 -12.14 5.39 7.81
N LEU A 134 -12.07 4.88 6.57
CA LEU A 134 -13.05 3.98 5.98
C LEU A 134 -12.86 2.52 6.42
N ILE A 135 -13.97 1.81 6.67
CA ILE A 135 -13.96 0.40 7.09
C ILE A 135 -13.38 -0.50 5.99
N ASN A 136 -13.85 -0.35 4.74
CA ASN A 136 -13.33 -1.11 3.60
C ASN A 136 -11.88 -0.77 3.23
N CYS A 137 -11.36 0.33 3.78
CA CYS A 137 -10.03 0.88 3.50
C CYS A 137 -9.84 1.33 2.05
N TYR A 138 -9.31 2.54 1.92
CA TYR A 138 -8.89 3.18 0.68
C TYR A 138 -10.02 3.40 -0.36
N SER A 139 -9.74 4.30 -1.28
CA SER A 139 -10.58 4.61 -2.44
C SER A 139 -10.63 3.48 -3.46
N LEU A 140 -11.68 3.44 -4.26
CA LEU A 140 -11.84 2.55 -5.43
C LEU A 140 -10.62 2.62 -6.34
N ALA A 141 -10.15 3.84 -6.64
CA ALA A 141 -9.01 4.08 -7.51
C ALA A 141 -7.71 3.53 -6.91
N THR A 142 -7.46 3.74 -5.61
CA THR A 142 -6.29 3.16 -4.93
C THR A 142 -6.37 1.65 -4.90
N ASN A 143 -7.53 1.10 -4.54
CA ASN A 143 -7.72 -0.35 -4.44
C ASN A 143 -7.42 -1.06 -5.77
N TYR A 144 -7.88 -0.49 -6.89
CA TYR A 144 -7.60 -1.00 -8.23
C TYR A 144 -6.16 -0.72 -8.69
N LEU A 145 -5.73 0.54 -8.72
CA LEU A 145 -4.47 0.94 -9.37
C LEU A 145 -3.22 0.56 -8.56
N ALA A 146 -3.31 0.44 -7.24
CA ALA A 146 -2.23 -0.12 -6.44
C ALA A 146 -2.33 -1.65 -6.29
N GLY A 147 -3.43 -2.27 -6.74
CA GLY A 147 -3.67 -3.71 -6.56
C GLY A 147 -3.83 -4.09 -5.09
N VAL A 148 -4.54 -3.28 -4.30
CA VAL A 148 -4.80 -3.60 -2.90
C VAL A 148 -5.75 -4.78 -2.79
N ASP A 149 -6.84 -4.74 -3.55
CA ASP A 149 -7.82 -5.80 -3.63
C ASP A 149 -7.81 -6.46 -5.03
N ASN A 150 -8.72 -7.40 -5.22
CA ASN A 150 -8.80 -8.18 -6.46
C ASN A 150 -9.68 -7.51 -7.54
N SER A 151 -9.84 -6.18 -7.51
CA SER A 151 -10.62 -5.43 -8.50
C SER A 151 -9.90 -5.30 -9.85
N ASP A 152 -8.57 -5.17 -9.84
CA ASP A 152 -7.73 -5.34 -11.04
C ASP A 152 -7.46 -6.85 -11.24
N LYS A 153 -8.16 -7.47 -12.20
CA LYS A 153 -8.01 -8.91 -12.49
C LYS A 153 -6.70 -9.25 -13.20
N LEU A 154 -6.10 -8.29 -13.93
CA LEU A 154 -4.82 -8.54 -14.59
C LEU A 154 -3.71 -8.69 -13.54
N TYR A 155 -3.75 -7.87 -12.48
CA TYR A 155 -2.71 -7.85 -11.45
C TYR A 155 -3.03 -8.67 -10.20
N GLY A 156 -4.31 -8.78 -9.83
CA GLY A 156 -4.77 -9.50 -8.65
C GLY A 156 -4.70 -8.69 -7.35
N GLY A 157 -5.22 -9.30 -6.27
CA GLY A 157 -5.20 -8.72 -4.92
C GLY A 157 -3.88 -8.94 -4.20
N THR A 158 -3.03 -7.92 -4.19
CA THR A 158 -1.68 -7.98 -3.60
C THR A 158 -1.57 -7.27 -2.25
N GLY A 159 -2.64 -6.62 -1.79
CA GLY A 159 -2.59 -5.73 -0.64
C GLY A 159 -1.71 -4.50 -0.88
N GLY A 160 -1.49 -4.13 -2.15
CA GLY A 160 -0.72 -2.95 -2.55
C GLY A 160 0.77 -3.07 -2.34
N ARG A 161 1.29 -4.29 -2.53
CA ARG A 161 2.63 -4.69 -2.13
C ARG A 161 3.28 -5.53 -3.21
N ASP A 162 4.60 -5.48 -3.22
CA ASP A 162 5.40 -6.22 -4.19
C ASP A 162 6.81 -6.46 -3.63
N LEU A 163 7.55 -7.36 -4.27
CA LEU A 163 8.93 -7.68 -3.95
C LEU A 163 9.88 -6.76 -4.73
N GLY A 164 10.81 -6.10 -4.04
CA GLY A 164 11.75 -5.20 -4.70
C GLY A 164 12.85 -4.64 -3.80
N LEU A 165 13.56 -3.67 -4.36
CA LEU A 165 14.56 -2.85 -3.69
C LEU A 165 14.10 -1.38 -3.75
N MET A 166 14.11 -0.70 -2.61
CA MET A 166 13.74 0.71 -2.49
C MET A 166 14.85 1.51 -1.84
N ILE A 167 15.15 2.69 -2.39
CA ILE A 167 15.93 3.74 -1.75
C ILE A 167 14.98 4.83 -1.28
N HIS A 168 15.11 5.29 -0.04
CA HIS A 168 14.22 6.32 0.51
C HIS A 168 14.87 7.15 1.60
N GLY A 169 14.24 8.29 1.92
CA GLY A 169 14.64 9.12 3.03
C GLY A 169 13.87 10.42 3.16
N ASN A 170 14.30 11.23 4.13
CA ASN A 170 13.77 12.56 4.40
C ASN A 170 14.90 13.59 4.30
N LEU A 171 14.66 14.69 3.59
CA LEU A 171 15.60 15.80 3.41
C LEU A 171 15.05 17.07 4.06
N LEU A 172 15.94 18.03 4.33
CA LEU A 172 15.59 19.39 4.77
C LEU A 172 14.63 19.40 5.99
N ASN A 173 15.01 18.71 7.07
CA ASN A 173 14.19 18.59 8.29
C ASN A 173 12.76 18.08 8.03
N LYS A 174 12.61 17.07 7.17
CA LYS A 174 11.33 16.45 6.77
C LYS A 174 10.44 17.31 5.89
N LEU A 175 10.97 18.41 5.33
CA LEU A 175 10.27 19.16 4.28
C LEU A 175 10.04 18.30 3.04
N LEU A 176 10.99 17.43 2.69
CA LEU A 176 10.93 16.58 1.50
C LEU A 176 11.10 15.11 1.86
N TYR A 177 10.16 14.28 1.44
CA TYR A 177 10.19 12.83 1.52
C TYR A 177 10.26 12.24 0.12
N TYR A 178 11.14 11.26 -0.07
CA TYR A 178 11.30 10.59 -1.35
C TYR A 178 11.42 9.07 -1.18
N GLN A 179 10.83 8.33 -2.14
CA GLN A 179 11.02 6.89 -2.30
C GLN A 179 11.21 6.59 -3.77
N LEU A 180 12.16 5.72 -4.09
CA LEU A 180 12.38 5.18 -5.43
C LEU A 180 12.60 3.68 -5.31
N ALA A 181 11.75 2.89 -5.93
CA ALA A 181 11.80 1.44 -5.88
C ALA A 181 11.88 0.82 -7.28
N LEU A 182 12.61 -0.30 -7.35
CA LEU A 182 12.59 -1.22 -8.47
C LEU A 182 11.94 -2.51 -7.98
N MET A 183 10.81 -2.89 -8.57
CA MET A 183 9.98 -4.00 -8.09
C MET A 183 9.69 -4.99 -9.22
N ASN A 184 9.33 -6.23 -8.87
CA ASN A 184 9.06 -7.29 -9.86
C ASN A 184 7.83 -7.00 -10.72
N GLY A 185 6.84 -6.30 -10.19
CA GLY A 185 5.58 -5.99 -10.85
C GLY A 185 4.55 -7.11 -10.80
N GLN A 186 4.78 -8.17 -10.01
CA GLN A 186 3.88 -9.34 -9.93
C GLN A 186 3.06 -9.40 -8.64
N GLY A 187 3.44 -8.64 -7.62
CA GLY A 187 2.75 -8.61 -6.34
C GLY A 187 3.35 -9.56 -5.31
N ILE A 188 2.65 -9.70 -4.19
CA ILE A 188 3.15 -10.48 -3.05
C ILE A 188 3.11 -11.98 -3.29
N ASN A 189 4.09 -12.69 -2.72
CA ASN A 189 4.13 -14.17 -2.68
C ASN A 189 4.07 -14.85 -4.06
N ILE A 190 4.34 -14.12 -5.14
CA ILE A 190 4.36 -14.66 -6.50
C ILE A 190 5.78 -14.47 -7.05
N LYS A 191 6.32 -15.53 -7.64
CA LYS A 191 7.56 -15.42 -8.39
C LYS A 191 7.30 -14.60 -9.64
N ASP A 192 8.20 -13.65 -9.93
CA ASP A 192 8.16 -12.86 -11.15
C ASP A 192 8.01 -13.75 -12.40
N GLN A 193 7.05 -13.40 -13.24
CA GLN A 193 6.67 -14.16 -14.43
C GLN A 193 7.18 -13.52 -15.73
N ASN A 194 7.85 -12.37 -15.63
CA ASN A 194 8.54 -11.76 -16.77
C ASN A 194 9.95 -11.25 -16.39
N ASN A 195 10.58 -10.48 -17.29
CA ASN A 195 11.91 -9.90 -17.06
C ASN A 195 11.89 -8.36 -16.99
N TYR A 196 10.72 -7.75 -17.01
CA TYR A 196 10.56 -6.32 -16.82
C TYR A 196 10.54 -6.02 -15.33
N LYS A 197 10.88 -4.79 -14.96
CA LYS A 197 10.83 -4.33 -13.58
C LYS A 197 10.04 -3.04 -13.57
N ASP A 198 9.23 -2.88 -12.54
CA ASP A 198 8.48 -1.67 -12.31
C ASP A 198 9.38 -0.66 -11.60
N LEU A 199 9.54 0.50 -12.23
CA LEU A 199 10.09 1.67 -11.58
C LEU A 199 8.95 2.39 -10.87
N VAL A 200 9.05 2.50 -9.55
CA VAL A 200 8.04 3.13 -8.71
C VAL A 200 8.66 4.30 -7.96
N GLY A 201 8.05 5.47 -8.04
CA GLY A 201 8.53 6.68 -7.37
C GLY A 201 7.44 7.34 -6.54
N ASN A 202 7.81 7.88 -5.37
CA ASN A 202 6.97 8.71 -4.54
C ASN A 202 7.76 9.98 -4.14
N LEU A 203 7.10 11.12 -4.24
CA LEU A 203 7.61 12.38 -3.72
C LEU A 203 6.53 13.06 -2.91
N ARG A 204 6.86 13.48 -1.69
CA ARG A 204 5.98 14.29 -0.85
C ARG A 204 6.73 15.45 -0.25
N ILE A 205 6.14 16.63 -0.34
CA ILE A 205 6.59 17.85 0.31
C ILE A 205 5.64 18.25 1.43
N ASN A 206 6.19 18.77 2.52
CA ASN A 206 5.45 19.28 3.68
C ASN A 206 5.74 20.78 3.82
N PRO A 207 5.22 21.65 2.92
CA PRO A 207 5.52 23.07 2.94
C PRO A 207 5.11 23.75 4.26
N LEU A 208 4.11 23.19 4.94
CA LEU A 208 3.61 23.66 6.24
C LEU A 208 3.35 22.45 7.13
N GLN A 209 3.35 22.63 8.45
CA GLN A 209 3.10 21.54 9.41
C GLN A 209 1.72 20.87 9.22
N TRP A 210 0.76 21.59 8.67
CA TRP A 210 -0.61 21.14 8.43
C TRP A 210 -0.87 20.74 6.97
N LEU A 211 0.10 20.90 6.06
CA LEU A 211 -0.08 20.64 4.63
C LEU A 211 0.99 19.71 4.10
N SER A 212 0.56 18.58 3.54
CA SER A 212 1.39 17.69 2.73
C SER A 212 0.85 17.68 1.29
N ILE A 213 1.74 17.75 0.31
CA ILE A 213 1.41 17.61 -1.11
C ILE A 213 2.37 16.59 -1.69
N GLY A 214 1.88 15.68 -2.52
CA GLY A 214 2.74 14.68 -3.12
C GLY A 214 2.15 14.06 -4.37
N GLY A 215 2.99 13.25 -5.00
CA GLY A 215 2.60 12.44 -6.13
C GLY A 215 3.46 11.20 -6.22
N SER A 216 2.99 10.24 -7.00
CA SER A 216 3.69 8.99 -7.19
C SER A 216 3.44 8.41 -8.57
N PHE A 217 4.27 7.47 -9.00
CA PHE A 217 4.10 6.79 -10.27
C PHE A 217 4.58 5.34 -10.20
N ILE A 218 4.01 4.52 -11.09
CA ILE A 218 4.49 3.20 -11.48
C ILE A 218 4.73 3.26 -12.99
N LYS A 219 5.89 2.81 -13.43
CA LYS A 219 6.23 2.67 -14.85
C LYS A 219 6.89 1.32 -15.10
N GLY A 220 6.24 0.46 -15.86
CA GLY A 220 6.79 -0.84 -16.21
C GLY A 220 5.84 -1.70 -17.03
N LYS A 221 5.94 -3.02 -16.86
CA LYS A 221 5.10 -3.99 -17.56
C LYS A 221 4.62 -5.05 -16.59
N GLY A 222 3.31 -5.11 -16.40
CA GLY A 222 2.67 -6.21 -15.68
C GLY A 222 2.62 -7.47 -16.53
N HIS A 223 2.40 -8.60 -15.87
CA HIS A 223 2.14 -9.89 -16.50
C HIS A 223 0.79 -10.39 -16.00
N ALA A 224 -0.15 -10.59 -16.92
CA ALA A 224 -1.55 -10.80 -16.58
C ALA A 224 -1.79 -12.16 -15.90
N LEU A 225 -2.30 -12.13 -14.66
CA LEU A 225 -2.67 -13.33 -13.89
C LEU A 225 -4.00 -13.94 -14.35
N ALA A 226 -4.93 -13.10 -14.82
CA ALA A 226 -6.24 -13.52 -15.31
C ALA A 226 -6.72 -12.59 -16.42
N ALA A 227 -7.77 -13.01 -17.13
CA ALA A 227 -8.45 -12.17 -18.09
C ALA A 227 -9.30 -11.12 -17.37
N SER A 228 -9.47 -9.96 -18.00
CA SER A 228 -10.26 -8.85 -17.48
C SER A 228 -11.36 -8.46 -18.47
N GLY A 229 -12.58 -8.27 -17.97
CA GLY A 229 -13.68 -7.67 -18.76
C GLY A 229 -13.56 -6.15 -18.94
N VAL A 230 -12.75 -5.48 -18.11
CA VAL A 230 -12.52 -4.03 -18.13
C VAL A 230 -11.42 -3.67 -19.12
N VAL A 231 -10.23 -4.22 -18.87
CA VAL A 231 -9.08 -4.15 -19.77
C VAL A 231 -9.10 -5.36 -20.71
N THR A 232 -9.66 -5.17 -21.91
CA THR A 232 -9.83 -6.23 -22.91
C THR A 232 -8.61 -6.36 -23.83
N GLY A 233 -8.45 -7.52 -24.48
CA GLY A 233 -7.37 -7.76 -25.43
C GLY A 233 -6.02 -8.13 -24.80
N ILE A 234 -6.01 -8.48 -23.51
CA ILE A 234 -4.87 -9.03 -22.78
C ILE A 234 -5.28 -10.40 -22.25
N ALA A 235 -4.60 -11.45 -22.69
CA ALA A 235 -4.85 -12.82 -22.22
C ALA A 235 -4.03 -13.11 -20.95
N PRO A 236 -4.44 -14.10 -20.12
CA PRO A 236 -3.59 -14.59 -19.03
C PRO A 236 -2.23 -15.02 -19.59
N GLY A 237 -1.15 -14.56 -18.95
CA GLY A 237 0.23 -14.81 -19.41
C GLY A 237 0.79 -13.75 -20.36
N ASP A 238 0.01 -12.77 -20.79
CA ASP A 238 0.51 -11.67 -21.61
C ASP A 238 1.18 -10.59 -20.74
N ASP A 239 2.30 -10.06 -21.24
CA ASP A 239 2.89 -8.84 -20.72
C ASP A 239 2.12 -7.62 -21.27
N TYR A 240 1.85 -6.64 -20.39
CA TYR A 240 1.14 -5.42 -20.77
C TYR A 240 1.78 -4.18 -20.16
N THR A 241 1.72 -3.05 -20.87
CA THR A 241 2.15 -1.76 -20.34
C THR A 241 1.36 -1.43 -19.08
N ARG A 242 2.05 -1.03 -18.01
CA ARG A 242 1.44 -0.52 -16.79
C ARG A 242 2.09 0.80 -16.40
N ASN A 243 1.45 1.89 -16.76
CA ASN A 243 1.88 3.25 -16.43
C ASN A 243 0.80 3.91 -15.58
N ARG A 244 1.08 4.17 -14.31
CA ARG A 244 0.09 4.71 -13.37
C ARG A 244 0.72 5.89 -12.64
N TRP A 245 -0.04 6.92 -12.34
CA TRP A 245 0.44 8.05 -11.54
C TRP A 245 -0.65 8.59 -10.64
N SER A 246 -0.25 9.31 -9.60
CA SER A 246 -1.14 9.98 -8.67
C SER A 246 -0.60 11.34 -8.25
N ALA A 247 -1.50 12.24 -7.88
CA ALA A 247 -1.18 13.51 -7.25
C ALA A 247 -2.25 13.85 -6.21
N GLY A 248 -1.84 14.24 -5.02
CA GLY A 248 -2.75 14.45 -3.90
C GLY A 248 -2.19 15.34 -2.80
N ALA A 249 -3.05 15.62 -1.84
CA ALA A 249 -2.74 16.44 -0.68
C ALA A 249 -3.40 15.90 0.59
N ILE A 250 -2.77 16.21 1.72
CA ILE A 250 -3.28 15.97 3.06
C ILE A 250 -3.25 17.30 3.81
N VAL A 251 -4.38 17.66 4.40
CA VAL A 251 -4.56 18.85 5.22
C VAL A 251 -4.95 18.40 6.62
N GLU A 252 -4.10 18.70 7.61
CA GLU A 252 -4.27 18.30 9.01
C GLU A 252 -4.42 19.54 9.88
N THR A 253 -5.65 19.92 10.21
CA THR A 253 -5.98 21.09 11.03
C THR A 253 -6.80 20.67 12.24
N LYS A 254 -7.05 21.62 13.16
CA LYS A 254 -8.03 21.43 14.22
C LYS A 254 -9.24 22.31 13.91
N PRO A 255 -10.45 21.77 13.76
CA PRO A 255 -10.88 20.38 14.04
C PRO A 255 -10.93 19.42 12.83
N PHE A 256 -10.35 19.77 11.67
CA PHE A 256 -10.55 19.02 10.42
C PHE A 256 -9.29 18.37 9.88
N SER A 257 -9.43 17.13 9.40
CA SER A 257 -8.41 16.44 8.61
C SER A 257 -9.00 16.02 7.27
N VAL A 258 -8.32 16.36 6.18
CA VAL A 258 -8.80 16.12 4.82
C VAL A 258 -7.69 15.48 4.01
N ARG A 259 -8.02 14.42 3.27
CA ARG A 259 -7.12 13.78 2.31
C ARG A 259 -7.81 13.66 0.97
N SER A 260 -7.10 13.98 -0.10
CA SER A 260 -7.60 13.86 -1.46
C SER A 260 -6.49 13.53 -2.43
N GLU A 261 -6.79 12.71 -3.43
CA GLU A 261 -5.84 12.30 -4.46
C GLU A 261 -6.58 12.05 -5.78
N TYR A 262 -5.97 12.47 -6.89
CA TYR A 262 -6.33 12.06 -8.24
C TYR A 262 -5.36 10.98 -8.71
N LEU A 263 -5.88 9.96 -9.36
CA LEU A 263 -5.12 8.84 -9.88
C LEU A 263 -5.48 8.61 -11.35
N SER A 264 -4.49 8.21 -12.14
CA SER A 264 -4.66 7.85 -13.54
C SER A 264 -3.81 6.64 -13.89
N GLY A 265 -4.34 5.75 -14.72
CA GLY A 265 -3.66 4.53 -15.14
C GLY A 265 -3.87 4.25 -16.62
N GLU A 266 -2.78 3.89 -17.30
CA GLU A 266 -2.73 3.34 -18.65
C GLU A 266 -2.27 1.88 -18.53
N ASP A 267 -3.22 0.96 -18.71
CA ASP A 267 -3.00 -0.49 -18.69
C ASP A 267 -3.27 -1.06 -20.09
N GLY A 268 -2.20 -1.47 -20.78
CA GLY A 268 -2.26 -1.84 -22.19
C GLY A 268 -2.68 -0.65 -23.07
N LYS A 269 -3.92 -0.68 -23.58
CA LYS A 269 -4.53 0.42 -24.36
C LYS A 269 -5.68 1.11 -23.62
N VAL A 270 -5.96 0.70 -22.38
CA VAL A 270 -7.08 1.20 -21.60
C VAL A 270 -6.61 2.26 -20.63
N ASN A 271 -7.32 3.40 -20.64
CA ASN A 271 -7.10 4.47 -19.70
C ASN A 271 -8.18 4.45 -18.62
N SER A 272 -7.75 4.63 -17.38
CA SER A 272 -8.57 4.72 -16.18
C SER A 272 -8.25 6.01 -15.43
N ASP A 273 -9.20 6.53 -14.68
CA ASP A 273 -8.93 7.60 -13.72
C ASP A 273 -9.89 7.60 -12.55
N GLY A 274 -9.46 8.19 -11.45
CA GLY A 274 -10.27 8.35 -10.26
C GLY A 274 -9.84 9.52 -9.42
N PHE A 275 -10.76 9.90 -8.54
CA PHE A 275 -10.57 10.98 -7.60
C PHE A 275 -11.32 10.64 -6.33
N TYR A 276 -10.67 10.85 -5.19
CA TYR A 276 -11.36 10.78 -3.93
C TYR A 276 -11.04 11.99 -3.06
N ALA A 277 -11.96 12.31 -2.16
CA ALA A 277 -11.77 13.22 -1.07
C ALA A 277 -12.45 12.66 0.17
N ILE A 278 -11.70 12.57 1.27
CA ILE A 278 -12.19 12.14 2.57
C ILE A 278 -11.90 13.21 3.61
N ALA A 279 -12.91 13.48 4.44
CA ALA A 279 -12.84 14.46 5.51
C ALA A 279 -13.23 13.81 6.84
N SER A 280 -12.44 14.13 7.86
CA SER A 280 -12.70 13.82 9.27
C SER A 280 -12.91 15.12 10.04
N PHE A 281 -14.06 15.24 10.70
CA PHE A 281 -14.30 16.27 11.70
C PHE A 281 -14.13 15.67 13.10
N HIS A 282 -13.14 16.15 13.83
CA HIS A 282 -12.80 15.70 15.18
C HIS A 282 -13.72 16.34 16.23
N ALA A 283 -14.99 15.93 16.25
CA ALA A 283 -16.04 16.49 17.11
C ALA A 283 -15.64 16.51 18.59
N LEU A 284 -15.09 15.41 19.09
CA LEU A 284 -14.37 15.37 20.36
C LEU A 284 -12.96 14.82 20.08
N PRO A 285 -11.90 15.65 20.15
CA PRO A 285 -10.55 15.22 19.83
C PRO A 285 -10.15 13.94 20.58
N LYS A 286 -9.62 12.96 19.83
CA LYS A 286 -9.21 11.62 20.32
C LYS A 286 -10.35 10.74 20.84
N LYS A 287 -11.62 11.12 20.66
CA LYS A 287 -12.78 10.33 21.11
C LYS A 287 -13.79 10.11 20.01
N ILE A 288 -14.24 11.16 19.33
CA ILE A 288 -15.33 11.07 18.36
C ILE A 288 -14.94 11.80 17.08
N ASP A 289 -15.00 11.08 15.97
CA ASP A 289 -14.79 11.60 14.63
C ASP A 289 -16.04 11.37 13.78
N ILE A 290 -16.42 12.38 13.00
CA ILE A 290 -17.45 12.28 11.96
C ILE A 290 -16.75 12.24 10.61
N ILE A 291 -17.10 11.28 9.78
CA ILE A 291 -16.45 11.01 8.49
C ILE A 291 -17.42 11.26 7.35
N ALA A 292 -16.93 11.92 6.31
CA ALA A 292 -17.57 12.00 5.00
C ALA A 292 -16.54 11.70 3.91
N SER A 293 -16.95 10.95 2.89
CA SER A 293 -16.10 10.60 1.75
C SER A 293 -16.86 10.68 0.44
N TYR A 294 -16.17 11.16 -0.58
CA TYR A 294 -16.55 11.07 -1.99
C TYR A 294 -15.44 10.31 -2.71
N ASP A 295 -15.80 9.28 -3.47
CA ASP A 295 -14.84 8.41 -4.15
C ASP A 295 -15.37 8.00 -5.52
N TYR A 296 -14.78 8.58 -6.57
CA TYR A 296 -15.13 8.33 -7.95
C TYR A 296 -14.01 7.55 -8.64
N PHE A 297 -14.39 6.53 -9.42
CA PHE A 297 -13.46 5.81 -10.26
C PHE A 297 -14.09 5.37 -11.57
N ASN A 298 -13.34 5.56 -12.65
CA ASN A 298 -13.63 5.06 -13.98
C ASN A 298 -12.54 4.10 -14.41
N ARG A 299 -12.86 2.80 -14.39
CA ARG A 299 -11.92 1.72 -14.70
C ARG A 299 -11.55 1.68 -16.18
N ASN A 300 -12.43 2.16 -17.06
CA ASN A 300 -12.20 2.21 -18.49
C ASN A 300 -12.96 3.39 -19.11
N LYS A 301 -12.21 4.44 -19.47
CA LYS A 301 -12.76 5.67 -20.08
C LYS A 301 -13.53 5.43 -21.37
N SER A 302 -13.08 4.51 -22.21
CA SER A 302 -13.74 4.19 -23.49
C SER A 302 -15.08 3.48 -23.29
N LEU A 303 -15.23 2.73 -22.20
CA LEU A 303 -16.46 2.03 -21.87
C LEU A 303 -17.34 2.78 -20.87
N SER A 304 -16.91 3.94 -20.39
CA SER A 304 -17.54 4.67 -19.28
C SER A 304 -17.88 3.76 -18.09
N ASP A 305 -16.94 2.90 -17.70
CA ASP A 305 -17.11 1.96 -16.59
C ASP A 305 -16.87 2.66 -15.24
N LYS A 306 -17.88 3.42 -14.80
CA LYS A 306 -17.82 4.37 -13.69
C LYS A 306 -18.54 3.85 -12.46
N GLN A 307 -17.98 4.18 -11.30
CA GLN A 307 -18.63 4.03 -10.00
C GLN A 307 -18.30 5.24 -9.12
N THR A 308 -19.28 5.69 -8.34
CA THR A 308 -19.10 6.74 -7.34
C THR A 308 -19.65 6.28 -6.00
N ASN A 309 -18.84 6.32 -4.96
CA ASN A 309 -19.23 6.00 -3.60
C ASN A 309 -19.33 7.28 -2.77
N TYR A 310 -20.42 7.38 -2.01
CA TYR A 310 -20.64 8.42 -1.01
C TYR A 310 -20.72 7.75 0.36
N THR A 311 -19.78 8.04 1.24
CA THR A 311 -19.73 7.43 2.57
C THR A 311 -19.94 8.48 3.65
N ALA A 312 -20.80 8.18 4.62
CA ALA A 312 -20.94 8.93 5.86
C ALA A 312 -20.78 7.99 7.05
N GLY A 313 -20.18 8.46 8.13
CA GLY A 313 -20.00 7.62 9.32
C GLY A 313 -19.50 8.33 10.55
N VAL A 314 -19.42 7.56 11.64
CA VAL A 314 -18.95 8.01 12.95
C VAL A 314 -17.95 6.99 13.49
N GLN A 315 -16.94 7.48 14.20
CA GLN A 315 -15.95 6.66 14.87
C GLN A 315 -15.85 7.07 16.34
N TYR A 316 -15.84 6.08 17.23
CA TYR A 316 -15.64 6.26 18.66
C TYR A 316 -14.39 5.52 19.14
N TRP A 317 -13.40 6.28 19.62
CA TRP A 317 -12.15 5.77 20.18
C TRP A 317 -12.32 5.54 21.69
N PHE A 318 -12.46 4.28 22.09
CA PHE A 318 -12.58 3.89 23.49
C PHE A 318 -11.22 3.66 24.18
N TYR A 319 -10.16 3.48 23.39
CA TYR A 319 -8.78 3.37 23.84
C TYR A 319 -7.82 3.83 22.72
N PRO A 320 -6.59 4.30 23.00
CA PRO A 320 -5.63 4.61 21.93
C PRO A 320 -5.53 3.49 20.89
N GLN A 321 -5.75 3.83 19.62
CA GLN A 321 -5.72 2.89 18.49
C GLN A 321 -6.83 1.82 18.44
N CYS A 322 -7.78 1.84 19.39
CA CYS A 322 -8.95 0.96 19.41
C CYS A 322 -10.24 1.77 19.27
N ARG A 323 -11.10 1.37 18.33
CA ARG A 323 -12.29 2.13 17.96
C ARG A 323 -13.46 1.26 17.56
N LEU A 324 -14.66 1.80 17.74
CA LEU A 324 -15.88 1.37 17.10
C LEU A 324 -16.17 2.31 15.93
N GLN A 325 -16.51 1.77 14.77
CA GLN A 325 -16.85 2.53 13.57
C GLN A 325 -18.22 2.10 13.06
N VAL A 326 -19.02 3.07 12.60
CA VAL A 326 -20.30 2.84 11.93
C VAL A 326 -20.31 3.68 10.65
N GLN A 327 -20.57 3.04 9.51
CA GLN A 327 -20.54 3.71 8.20
C GLN A 327 -21.68 3.23 7.31
N HIS A 328 -22.23 4.16 6.55
CA HIS A 328 -23.11 3.89 5.43
C HIS A 328 -22.44 4.41 4.16
N THR A 329 -22.42 3.58 3.12
CA THR A 329 -21.94 3.94 1.79
C THR A 329 -23.04 3.72 0.77
N PHE A 330 -23.42 4.78 0.08
CA PHE A 330 -24.24 4.70 -1.13
C PHE A 330 -23.32 4.58 -2.35
N ARG A 331 -23.54 3.56 -3.17
CA ARG A 331 -22.78 3.25 -4.39
C ARG A 331 -23.66 3.57 -5.60
N ASN A 332 -23.23 4.54 -6.38
CA ASN A 332 -23.79 4.84 -7.69
C ASN A 332 -22.95 4.15 -8.76
N ILE A 333 -23.53 3.17 -9.46
CA ILE A 333 -22.81 2.29 -10.39
C ILE A 333 -23.43 2.46 -11.78
N GLU A 334 -22.66 2.92 -12.76
CA GLU A 334 -23.20 3.32 -14.07
C GLU A 334 -23.90 2.16 -14.82
N LYS A 335 -23.43 0.93 -14.61
CA LYS A 335 -23.86 -0.27 -15.37
C LYS A 335 -24.62 -1.31 -14.53
N GLU A 336 -24.90 -0.98 -13.27
CA GLU A 336 -25.61 -1.85 -12.33
C GLU A 336 -26.62 -1.02 -11.56
N GLU A 337 -27.45 -1.67 -10.74
CA GLU A 337 -28.32 -0.93 -9.84
C GLU A 337 -27.51 -0.26 -8.73
N ASN A 338 -27.96 0.92 -8.32
CA ASN A 338 -27.41 1.60 -7.16
C ASN A 338 -27.60 0.74 -5.92
N SER A 339 -26.65 0.79 -5.00
CA SER A 339 -26.65 -0.08 -3.83
C SER A 339 -26.19 0.64 -2.56
N ASN A 340 -26.56 0.07 -1.42
CA ASN A 340 -26.20 0.51 -0.09
C ASN A 340 -25.32 -0.52 0.60
N LEU A 341 -24.33 -0.02 1.31
CA LEU A 341 -23.46 -0.81 2.16
C LEU A 341 -23.51 -0.21 3.56
N PHE A 342 -23.93 -0.99 4.54
CA PHE A 342 -23.89 -0.60 5.94
C PHE A 342 -22.90 -1.46 6.69
N GLN A 343 -22.02 -0.82 7.47
CA GLN A 343 -20.92 -1.49 8.16
C GLN A 343 -20.77 -1.00 9.59
N VAL A 344 -20.52 -1.94 10.48
CA VAL A 344 -20.06 -1.70 11.84
C VAL A 344 -18.76 -2.45 12.04
N GLN A 345 -17.74 -1.82 12.61
CA GLN A 345 -16.45 -2.46 12.86
C GLN A 345 -15.93 -2.12 14.26
N VAL A 346 -15.48 -3.13 14.99
CA VAL A 346 -14.60 -2.98 16.15
C VAL A 346 -13.17 -3.25 15.71
N GLN A 347 -12.28 -2.30 16.00
CA GLN A 347 -10.85 -2.41 15.79
C GLN A 347 -10.15 -2.43 17.14
N VAL A 348 -9.26 -3.40 17.34
CA VAL A 348 -8.34 -3.47 18.48
C VAL A 348 -6.92 -3.58 17.94
N ARG A 349 -6.03 -2.71 18.40
CA ARG A 349 -4.60 -2.72 18.08
C ARG A 349 -3.80 -2.79 19.38
N PHE A 350 -2.77 -3.62 19.39
CA PHE A 350 -1.93 -3.91 20.56
C PHE A 350 -0.44 -3.96 20.20
#